data_AF-A0A5E3XBI4-F1
#
_entry.id   AF-A0A5E3XBI4-F1
#
_cell.length_a   1.000
_cell.length_b   1.000
_cell.length_c   1.000
_cell.angle_alpha   90.00
_cell.angle_beta   90.00
_cell.angle_gamma   90.00
#
_symmetry.space_group_name_H-M   'P 1'
#
loop_
_entity.id
_entity.type
_entity.pdbx_description
1 polymer ?
#
loop_
_entity_poly.entity_id
_entity_poly.type
_entity_poly.pdbx_seq_one_letter_code
_entity_poly.pdbx_strand_id
1 'polypeptide(L)'
;MSTAKAPGPIPRYVYKILESTPPSPIPDDMPLSGLDRTDGFIHLSTGWRVPITAGMYFKDSKILGLLRLDGDAARAENARLEWADPGCVHMFAQEDGKWARMGAGIVVDAKEFVREDGKTWEDVLTKEAENGWLHD
;
A
#
# COMPACT_ATOMS: atom_id res chain seq x y z
N MET A 1 5.17 -29.69 11.84
CA MET A 1 3.93 -28.88 11.80
C MET A 1 4.34 -27.47 12.20
N SER A 2 4.37 -26.52 11.27
CA SER A 2 4.73 -25.12 11.60
C SER A 2 3.54 -24.47 12.28
N THR A 3 3.64 -24.18 13.57
CA THR A 3 2.72 -23.29 14.26
C THR A 3 3.05 -21.87 13.82
N ALA A 4 2.58 -21.48 12.63
CA ALA A 4 2.67 -20.09 12.20
C ALA A 4 1.88 -19.27 13.23
N LYS A 5 2.61 -18.50 14.05
CA LYS A 5 2.04 -17.50 14.94
C LYS A 5 1.14 -16.61 14.07
N ALA A 6 -0.13 -16.46 14.45
CA ALA A 6 -1.03 -15.55 13.77
C ALA A 6 -0.32 -14.19 13.64
N PRO A 7 -0.35 -13.55 12.46
CA PRO A 7 0.25 -12.24 12.32
C PRO A 7 -0.35 -11.31 13.38
N GLY A 8 0.48 -10.43 13.94
CA GLY A 8 0.03 -9.45 14.92
C GLY A 8 -1.08 -8.54 14.37
N PRO A 9 -1.55 -7.55 15.14
CA PRO A 9 -2.47 -6.56 14.59
C PRO A 9 -1.87 -5.91 13.33
N ILE A 10 -2.72 -5.62 12.34
CA ILE A 10 -2.33 -4.83 11.16
C ILE A 10 -1.78 -3.49 11.69
N PRO A 11 -0.60 -3.04 11.24
CA PRO A 11 -0.02 -1.79 11.71
C PRO A 11 -0.92 -0.59 11.40
N ARG A 12 -0.70 0.53 12.10
CA ARG A 12 -1.55 1.72 11.90
C ARG A 12 -1.44 2.23 10.48
N TYR A 13 -0.23 2.24 9.93
CA TYR A 13 0.01 2.69 8.57
C TYR A 13 0.19 1.50 7.63
N VAL A 14 -0.50 1.59 6.51
CA VAL A 14 -0.40 0.67 5.38
C VAL A 14 -0.24 1.49 4.11
N TYR A 15 0.38 0.88 3.10
CA TYR A 15 0.90 1.61 1.96
C TYR A 15 0.31 1.08 0.66
N LYS A 16 -0.06 1.99 -0.24
CA LYS A 16 -0.44 1.69 -1.61
C LYS A 16 0.68 2.13 -2.56
N ILE A 17 1.08 1.23 -3.45
CA ILE A 17 2.03 1.52 -4.53
C ILE A 17 1.26 1.88 -5.79
N LEU A 18 1.67 2.96 -6.46
CA LEU A 18 1.14 3.47 -7.72
C LEU A 18 2.23 3.42 -8.80
N GLU A 19 1.87 3.10 -10.04
CA GLU A 19 2.76 3.17 -11.22
C GLU A 19 2.98 4.61 -11.75
N SER A 20 2.56 5.61 -10.99
CA SER A 20 2.62 7.02 -11.39
C SER A 20 2.80 7.92 -10.17
N THR A 21 3.13 9.19 -10.43
CA THR A 21 3.09 10.26 -9.45
C THR A 21 1.76 10.28 -8.70
N PRO A 22 1.75 10.36 -7.36
CA PRO A 22 0.52 10.57 -6.60
C PRO A 22 -0.14 11.90 -6.99
N PRO A 23 -1.48 11.95 -7.15
CA PRO A 23 -2.17 13.20 -7.44
C PRO A 23 -2.01 14.21 -6.29
N SER A 24 -1.94 15.49 -6.63
CA SER A 24 -1.94 16.58 -5.65
C SER A 24 -2.93 17.67 -6.10
N PRO A 25 -4.00 17.94 -5.33
CA PRO A 25 -4.36 17.29 -4.07
C PRO A 25 -4.80 15.82 -4.26
N ILE A 26 -4.78 15.04 -3.17
CA ILE A 26 -5.36 13.69 -3.17
C ILE A 26 -6.87 13.80 -3.38
N PRO A 27 -7.46 13.10 -4.37
CA PRO A 27 -8.90 13.12 -4.60
C PRO A 27 -9.65 12.40 -3.48
N ASP A 28 -10.95 12.68 -3.36
CA ASP A 28 -11.82 12.01 -2.39
C ASP A 28 -11.86 10.50 -2.61
N ASP A 29 -11.82 10.06 -3.87
CA ASP A 29 -11.74 8.68 -4.30
C ASP A 29 -10.57 8.48 -5.28
N MET A 30 -9.61 7.67 -4.88
CA MET A 30 -8.51 7.22 -5.71
C MET A 30 -8.98 6.13 -6.67
N PRO A 31 -8.50 6.14 -7.92
CA PRO A 31 -8.78 5.06 -8.84
C PRO A 31 -8.16 3.74 -8.36
N LEU A 32 -8.92 2.65 -8.49
CA LEU A 32 -8.43 1.29 -8.31
C LEU A 32 -7.43 0.93 -9.41
N SER A 33 -6.36 0.22 -9.05
CA SER A 33 -5.46 -0.37 -10.05
C SER A 33 -6.16 -1.47 -10.85
N GLY A 34 -5.59 -1.85 -12.00
CA GLY A 34 -6.12 -2.97 -12.79
C GLY A 34 -6.12 -4.30 -12.02
N LEU A 35 -5.08 -4.52 -11.21
CA LEU A 35 -4.97 -5.70 -10.34
C LEU A 35 -6.04 -5.71 -9.26
N ASP A 36 -6.26 -4.58 -8.57
CA ASP A 36 -7.31 -4.48 -7.55
C ASP A 36 -8.69 -4.84 -8.14
N ARG A 37 -9.02 -4.30 -9.32
CA ARG A 37 -10.29 -4.57 -10.00
C ARG A 37 -10.46 -6.04 -10.37
N THR A 38 -9.36 -6.70 -10.73
CA THR A 38 -9.36 -8.12 -11.12
C THR A 38 -9.58 -9.00 -9.89
N ASP A 39 -8.94 -8.68 -8.77
CA ASP A 39 -8.95 -9.55 -7.59
C ASP A 39 -10.08 -9.21 -6.60
N GLY A 40 -10.73 -8.05 -6.75
CA GLY A 40 -11.90 -7.66 -5.95
C GLY A 40 -11.58 -6.95 -4.63
N PHE A 41 -10.33 -6.51 -4.43
CA PHE A 41 -9.89 -5.80 -3.23
C PHE A 41 -8.71 -4.88 -3.52
N ILE A 42 -8.45 -3.92 -2.62
CA ILE A 42 -7.30 -3.03 -2.74
C ILE A 42 -6.09 -3.69 -2.09
N HIS A 43 -5.04 -3.91 -2.89
CA HIS A 43 -3.75 -4.40 -2.42
C HIS A 43 -3.00 -3.32 -1.66
N LEU A 44 -2.61 -3.61 -0.43
CA LEU A 44 -1.79 -2.78 0.42
C LEU A 44 -0.60 -3.57 0.95
N SER A 45 0.43 -2.87 1.40
CA SER A 45 1.61 -3.45 2.03
C SER A 45 1.89 -2.76 3.36
N THR A 46 2.48 -3.47 4.31
CA THR A 46 3.12 -2.82 5.46
C THR A 46 4.42 -2.15 5.05
N GLY A 47 4.97 -1.29 5.92
CA GLY A 47 6.13 -0.46 5.60
C GLY A 47 7.33 -1.30 5.13
N TRP A 48 7.69 -2.35 5.88
CA TRP A 48 8.82 -3.20 5.50
C TRP A 48 8.57 -4.02 4.22
N ARG A 49 7.31 -4.26 3.84
CA ARG A 49 6.94 -5.08 2.69
C ARG A 49 6.93 -4.29 1.38
N VAL A 50 6.86 -2.96 1.45
CA VAL A 50 6.84 -2.06 0.29
C VAL A 50 8.05 -2.27 -0.65
N PRO A 51 9.31 -2.28 -0.20
CA PRO A 51 10.47 -2.45 -1.09
C PRO A 51 10.40 -3.76 -1.89
N ILE A 52 10.02 -4.85 -1.22
CA ILE A 52 9.93 -6.19 -1.81
C ILE A 52 8.77 -6.26 -2.83
N THR A 53 7.62 -5.69 -2.49
CA THR A 53 6.44 -5.65 -3.38
C THR A 53 6.73 -4.83 -4.62
N ALA A 54 7.40 -3.68 -4.46
CA ALA A 54 7.85 -2.85 -5.58
C ALA A 54 8.83 -3.62 -6.50
N GLY A 55 9.79 -4.36 -5.93
CA GLY A 55 10.73 -5.18 -6.69
C GLY A 55 10.07 -6.30 -7.51
N MET A 56 9.01 -6.91 -6.99
CA MET A 56 8.29 -8.00 -7.66
C MET A 56 7.37 -7.51 -8.77
N TYR A 57 6.55 -6.50 -8.49
CA TYR A 57 5.41 -6.15 -9.36
C TYR A 57 5.63 -4.89 -10.20
N PHE A 58 6.61 -4.05 -9.84
CA PHE A 58 6.79 -2.73 -10.43
C PHE A 58 8.18 -2.55 -11.07
N LYS A 59 8.88 -3.65 -11.33
CA LYS A 59 10.28 -3.69 -11.83
C LYS A 59 10.49 -2.96 -13.16
N ASP A 60 9.45 -2.80 -13.96
CA ASP A 60 9.54 -2.19 -15.29
C ASP A 60 9.27 -0.66 -15.22
N SER A 61 8.70 -0.18 -14.12
CA SER A 61 8.46 1.23 -13.86
C SER A 61 9.73 1.94 -13.39
N LYS A 62 9.90 3.19 -13.85
CA LYS A 62 11.00 4.09 -13.42
C LYS A 62 10.56 5.09 -12.36
N ILE A 63 9.26 5.30 -12.24
CA ILE A 63 8.63 6.19 -11.27
C ILE A 63 7.61 5.36 -10.51
N LEU A 64 7.54 5.54 -9.20
CA LEU A 64 6.46 5.05 -8.36
C LEU A 64 5.94 6.15 -7.45
N GLY A 65 4.63 6.14 -7.26
CA GLY A 65 3.98 6.86 -6.18
C GLY A 65 3.74 5.92 -5.01
N LEU A 66 3.98 6.38 -3.79
CA LEU A 66 3.54 5.69 -2.57
C LEU A 66 2.55 6.57 -1.83
N LEU A 67 1.43 5.97 -1.45
CA LEU A 67 0.47 6.56 -0.51
C LEU A 67 0.63 5.89 0.83
N ARG A 68 0.72 6.67 1.90
CA ARG A 68 0.59 6.19 3.27
C ARG A 68 -0.86 6.41 3.71
N LEU A 69 -1.54 5.32 4.07
CA LEU A 69 -2.92 5.32 4.54
C LEU A 69 -2.93 5.12 6.05
N ASP A 70 -3.81 5.82 6.73
CA ASP A 70 -4.15 5.53 8.12
C ASP A 70 -5.24 4.45 8.16
N GLY A 71 -4.90 3.27 8.69
CA GLY A 71 -5.80 2.14 8.77
C GLY A 71 -6.99 2.34 9.70
N ASP A 72 -6.88 3.21 10.71
CA ASP A 72 -7.99 3.54 11.59
C ASP A 72 -8.98 4.48 10.89
N ALA A 73 -8.46 5.44 10.10
CA ALA A 73 -9.29 6.27 9.23
C ALA A 73 -10.02 5.42 8.18
N ALA A 74 -9.33 4.46 7.56
CA ALA A 74 -9.96 3.53 6.61
C ALA A 74 -11.10 2.73 7.26
N ARG A 75 -10.90 2.20 8.47
CA ARG A 75 -11.94 1.48 9.22
C ARG A 75 -13.12 2.39 9.59
N ALA A 76 -12.86 3.64 9.96
CA ALA A 76 -13.90 4.64 10.23
C ALA A 76 -14.74 4.95 8.96
N GLU A 77 -14.11 4.87 7.78
CA GLU A 77 -14.73 4.97 6.45
C GLU A 77 -15.28 3.61 5.95
N ASN A 78 -15.62 2.71 6.87
CA ASN A 78 -16.28 1.43 6.60
C ASN A 78 -15.45 0.43 5.76
N ALA A 79 -14.11 0.54 5.79
CA ALA A 79 -13.22 -0.46 5.23
C ALA A 79 -12.94 -1.60 6.22
N ARG A 80 -12.67 -2.79 5.68
CA ARG A 80 -12.16 -3.97 6.40
C ARG A 80 -10.75 -4.26 5.91
N LEU A 81 -9.80 -4.34 6.84
CA LEU A 81 -8.39 -4.65 6.56
C LEU A 81 -8.10 -6.08 7.02
N GLU A 82 -7.53 -6.89 6.14
CA GLU A 82 -7.22 -8.29 6.41
C GLU A 82 -5.79 -8.63 5.99
N TRP A 83 -5.14 -9.49 6.77
CA TRP A 83 -3.87 -10.09 6.37
C TRP A 83 -4.11 -11.12 5.27
N ALA A 84 -3.39 -10.98 4.16
CA ALA A 84 -3.33 -12.01 3.13
C ALA A 84 -2.14 -12.95 3.35
N ASP A 85 -0.98 -12.34 3.63
CA ASP A 85 0.31 -12.97 3.87
C ASP A 85 1.16 -12.03 4.75
N PRO A 86 2.31 -12.46 5.30
CA PRO A 86 3.18 -11.57 6.06
C PRO A 86 3.54 -10.29 5.30
N GLY A 87 3.04 -9.15 5.78
CA GLY A 87 3.26 -7.83 5.20
C GLY A 87 2.29 -7.44 4.06
N CYS A 88 1.44 -8.35 3.61
CA CYS A 88 0.43 -8.11 2.57
C CYS A 88 -0.94 -7.89 3.22
N VAL A 89 -1.54 -6.73 2.99
CA VAL A 89 -2.84 -6.36 3.56
C VAL A 89 -3.83 -6.16 2.42
N HIS A 90 -4.99 -6.78 2.52
CA HIS A 90 -6.11 -6.56 1.61
C HIS A 90 -7.12 -5.63 2.27
N MET A 91 -7.60 -4.64 1.50
CA MET A 91 -8.65 -3.74 1.93
C MET A 91 -9.93 -3.97 1.14
N PHE A 92 -11.01 -4.29 1.87
CA PHE A 92 -12.35 -4.56 1.36
C PHE A 92 -13.33 -3.52 1.88
N ALA A 93 -14.47 -3.33 1.20
CA ALA A 93 -15.61 -2.71 1.84
C ALA A 93 -16.16 -3.66 2.92
N GLN A 94 -16.77 -3.12 3.98
CA GLN A 94 -17.53 -3.97 4.89
C GLN A 94 -18.83 -4.50 4.27
N GLU A 95 -19.36 -3.84 3.25
CA GLU A 95 -20.59 -4.24 2.55
C GLU A 95 -20.27 -4.98 1.25
N ASP A 96 -20.90 -6.13 1.06
CA ASP A 96 -20.72 -6.96 -0.13
C ASP A 96 -21.14 -6.21 -1.40
N GLY A 97 -20.36 -6.37 -2.47
CA GLY A 97 -20.62 -5.73 -3.76
C GLY A 97 -20.23 -4.25 -3.83
N LYS A 98 -19.59 -3.69 -2.79
CA LYS A 98 -19.03 -2.33 -2.79
C LYS A 98 -17.51 -2.34 -2.75
N TRP A 99 -16.92 -1.24 -3.22
CA TRP A 99 -15.50 -0.98 -3.09
C TRP A 99 -15.22 -0.22 -1.81
N ALA A 100 -14.12 -0.56 -1.14
CA ALA A 100 -13.58 0.30 -0.10
C ALA A 100 -13.20 1.64 -0.72
N ARG A 101 -13.49 2.72 0.02
CA ARG A 101 -13.00 4.05 -0.32
C ARG A 101 -11.52 4.16 0.05
N MET A 102 -10.74 4.75 -0.84
CA MET A 102 -9.35 5.14 -0.60
C MET A 102 -9.19 6.55 -1.17
N GLY A 103 -8.72 7.52 -0.39
CA GLY A 103 -8.58 8.89 -0.89
C GLY A 103 -8.40 9.89 0.25
N ALA A 104 -8.80 11.14 0.02
CA ALA A 104 -8.68 12.22 0.99
C ALA A 104 -9.32 11.85 2.33
N GLY A 105 -8.62 12.11 3.43
CA GLY A 105 -9.03 11.72 4.79
C GLY A 105 -8.51 10.36 5.24
N ILE A 106 -8.24 9.43 4.31
CA ILE A 106 -7.59 8.14 4.60
C ILE A 106 -6.09 8.20 4.27
N VAL A 107 -5.74 8.81 3.13
CA VAL A 107 -4.35 9.05 2.74
C VAL A 107 -3.82 10.22 3.56
N VAL A 108 -2.81 9.93 4.39
CA VAL A 108 -2.19 10.91 5.30
C VAL A 108 -0.88 11.48 4.78
N ASP A 109 -0.27 10.81 3.79
CA ASP A 109 0.95 11.28 3.14
C ASP A 109 1.12 10.61 1.78
N ALA A 110 1.85 11.26 0.87
CA ALA A 110 2.17 10.73 -0.44
C ALA A 110 3.56 11.18 -0.89
N LYS A 111 4.32 10.24 -1.49
CA LYS A 111 5.66 10.52 -2.04
C LYS A 111 5.81 9.92 -3.43
N GLU A 112 6.56 10.62 -4.26
CA GLU A 112 7.08 10.09 -5.51
C GLU A 112 8.51 9.58 -5.32
N PHE A 113 8.84 8.49 -5.99
CA PHE A 113 10.17 7.92 -6.06
C PHE A 113 10.57 7.69 -7.51
N VAL A 114 11.82 8.00 -7.82
CA VAL A 114 12.42 7.74 -9.12
C VAL A 114 13.55 6.72 -8.94
N ARG A 115 13.56 5.69 -9.78
CA ARG A 115 14.60 4.66 -9.79
C ARG A 115 15.55 4.88 -10.95
N GLU A 116 16.79 5.23 -10.61
CA GLU A 116 17.90 5.39 -11.55
C GLU A 116 18.23 4.08 -12.28
N ASP A 117 18.91 4.18 -13.41
CA ASP A 117 19.42 3.01 -14.14
C ASP A 117 20.42 2.22 -13.29
N GLY A 118 20.32 0.89 -13.34
CA GLY A 118 21.16 0.00 -12.55
C GLY A 118 20.77 -0.17 -11.08
N LYS A 119 19.70 0.49 -10.60
CA LYS A 119 19.12 0.29 -9.26
C LYS A 119 17.90 -0.62 -9.27
N THR A 120 17.64 -1.32 -8.17
CA THR A 120 16.36 -1.99 -7.91
C THR A 120 15.43 -1.11 -7.08
N TRP A 121 14.15 -1.48 -6.99
CA TRP A 121 13.23 -0.81 -6.07
C TRP A 121 13.54 -1.11 -4.62
N GLU A 122 14.10 -2.30 -4.30
CA GLU A 122 14.59 -2.55 -2.95
C GLU A 122 15.70 -1.57 -2.57
N ASP A 123 16.66 -1.28 -3.47
CA ASP A 123 17.74 -0.31 -3.21
C ASP A 123 17.20 1.08 -2.85
N VAL A 124 16.20 1.55 -3.61
CA VAL A 124 15.62 2.89 -3.45
C VAL A 124 14.79 2.98 -2.17
N LEU A 125 13.92 1.99 -1.94
CA LEU A 125 12.89 2.07 -0.88
C LEU A 125 13.39 1.56 0.47
N THR A 126 14.42 0.71 0.53
CA THR A 126 15.04 0.33 1.81
C THR A 126 15.64 1.55 2.50
N LYS A 127 16.29 2.45 1.75
CA LYS A 127 16.80 3.72 2.28
C LYS A 127 15.69 4.58 2.90
N GLU A 128 14.50 4.57 2.30
CA GLU A 128 13.35 5.31 2.83
C GLU A 128 12.72 4.66 4.06
N ALA A 129 12.80 3.33 4.17
CA ALA A 129 12.45 2.62 5.40
C ALA A 129 13.42 2.95 6.54
N GLU A 130 14.73 3.04 6.25
CA GLU A 130 15.75 3.48 7.22
C GLU A 130 15.52 4.94 7.67
N ASN A 131 15.02 5.79 6.78
CA ASN A 131 14.62 7.17 7.10
C ASN A 131 13.30 7.26 7.90
N GLY A 132 12.66 6.13 8.20
CA GLY A 132 11.47 6.04 9.06
C GLY A 132 10.16 6.44 8.40
N TRP A 133 10.12 6.64 7.08
CA TRP A 133 8.85 6.95 6.39
C TRP A 133 8.01 5.70 6.12
N LEU A 134 8.67 4.59 5.80
CA LEU A 134 8.07 3.25 5.73
C LEU A 134 8.24 2.58 7.09
N HIS A 135 7.18 2.57 7.90
CA HIS A 135 7.19 1.92 9.19
C HIS A 135 5.85 1.25 9.47
N ASP A 136 5.90 0.28 10.37
CA ASP A 136 4.73 -0.41 10.90
C ASP A 136 4.27 0.32 12.18
#